data_AF-A0A1Q5QU66-F1
#
_entry.id   AF-A0A1Q5QU66-F1
#
_cell.length_a   1.000
_cell.length_b   1.000
_cell.length_c   1.000
_cell.angle_alpha   90.00
_cell.angle_beta   90.00
_cell.angle_gamma   90.00
#
_symmetry.space_group_name_H-M   'P 1'
#
loop_
_entity.id
_entity.type
_entity.pdbx_description
1 polymer ?
#
loop_
_entity_poly.entity_id
_entity_poly.type
_entity_poly.pdbx_seq_one_letter_code
_entity_poly.pdbx_strand_id
1 'polypeptide(L)'
;MGILRSGLSSAFRAVADAFDPNAARDPSDPRYWADFGGRMSLAGVEVTDSNVSQLGAVQAVRHGLSSAMKSLPASVYRRGANGAREALPDHPVTRLFAANPNARQTPAELVGELAWNVSYYRNSYCAILPPGDPRASEYYAVGGLEWLHPRRLAMVERGIDGRLYYTFNPPTTIVQGAQLKQTTYRDDELWHIRSNPLREDGLLGEPIFHSAKHVFARAIAVHEYGDIWFKNNGQSGGTLEHPGVFK
;
A
#
# COMPACT_ATOMS: atom_id res chain seq x y z
N MET A 1 41.88 -15.23 -6.59
CA MET A 1 41.23 -16.55 -6.43
C MET A 1 39.74 -16.35 -6.64
N GLY A 2 39.29 -16.62 -7.86
CA GLY A 2 38.04 -16.12 -8.43
C GLY A 2 36.78 -16.83 -7.97
N ILE A 3 35.70 -16.04 -7.86
CA ILE A 3 34.35 -16.45 -7.52
C ILE A 3 33.65 -16.88 -8.81
N LEU A 4 33.51 -18.18 -9.00
CA LEU A 4 32.65 -18.81 -10.01
C LEU A 4 31.56 -19.60 -9.31
N ARG A 5 30.42 -18.98 -9.03
CA ARG A 5 29.26 -19.69 -8.47
C ARG A 5 27.98 -19.00 -8.92
N SER A 6 27.32 -19.53 -9.95
CA SER A 6 25.91 -19.18 -10.18
C SER A 6 25.09 -20.28 -10.86
N GLY A 7 25.69 -21.16 -11.68
CA GLY A 7 24.94 -22.25 -12.33
C GLY A 7 25.03 -23.59 -11.60
N LEU A 8 26.24 -24.15 -11.49
CA LEU A 8 26.47 -25.50 -10.96
C LEU A 8 26.33 -25.60 -9.44
N SER A 9 26.55 -24.48 -8.71
CA SER A 9 26.49 -24.46 -7.25
C SER A 9 25.09 -24.68 -6.68
N SER A 10 24.03 -24.36 -7.41
CA SER A 10 22.65 -24.53 -6.94
C SER A 10 22.24 -26.00 -6.95
N ALA A 11 22.63 -26.75 -7.99
CA ALA A 11 22.37 -28.18 -8.09
C ALA A 11 23.17 -28.97 -7.03
N PHE A 12 24.46 -28.66 -6.85
CA PHE A 12 25.26 -29.31 -5.80
C PHE A 12 24.83 -28.93 -4.37
N ARG A 13 24.32 -27.71 -4.14
CA ARG A 13 23.79 -27.30 -2.83
C ARG A 13 22.41 -27.88 -2.51
N ALA A 14 21.52 -27.98 -3.50
CA ALA A 14 20.23 -28.66 -3.30
C ALA A 14 20.43 -30.15 -2.93
N VAL A 15 21.47 -30.78 -3.47
CA VAL A 15 21.89 -32.12 -3.08
C VAL A 15 22.52 -32.13 -1.68
N ALA A 16 23.35 -31.14 -1.33
CA ALA A 16 23.95 -31.03 0.01
C ALA A 16 22.92 -30.78 1.13
N ASP A 17 21.90 -29.94 0.90
CA ASP A 17 20.83 -29.66 1.85
C ASP A 17 19.92 -30.89 2.09
N ALA A 18 19.88 -31.84 1.16
CA ALA A 18 19.18 -33.11 1.33
C ALA A 18 19.94 -34.10 2.23
N PHE A 19 21.26 -33.91 2.41
CA PHE A 19 22.12 -34.79 3.22
C PHE A 19 22.32 -34.30 4.65
N ASP A 20 22.10 -33.02 4.95
CA ASP A 20 22.19 -32.49 6.32
C ASP A 20 21.08 -31.46 6.64
N PRO A 21 19.91 -31.92 7.14
CA PRO A 21 18.80 -31.04 7.51
C PRO A 21 19.11 -30.12 8.71
N ASN A 22 20.25 -30.28 9.40
CA ASN A 22 20.64 -29.51 10.57
C ASN A 22 21.83 -28.55 10.32
N ALA A 23 22.28 -28.41 9.07
CA ALA A 23 23.35 -27.47 8.74
C ALA A 23 22.93 -26.02 9.05
N ALA A 24 23.81 -25.27 9.72
CA ALA A 24 23.56 -23.87 10.06
C ALA A 24 23.37 -23.05 8.78
N ARG A 25 22.13 -22.64 8.52
CA ARG A 25 21.78 -21.83 7.35
C ARG A 25 22.29 -20.41 7.51
N ASP A 26 22.85 -19.85 6.45
CA ASP A 26 23.41 -18.50 6.44
C ASP A 26 22.29 -17.45 6.58
N PRO A 27 22.29 -16.61 7.63
CA PRO A 27 21.28 -15.55 7.82
C PRO A 27 21.29 -14.47 6.73
N SER A 28 22.36 -14.40 5.94
CA SER A 28 22.48 -13.50 4.78
C SER A 28 21.91 -14.10 3.49
N ASP A 29 21.52 -15.39 3.50
CA ASP A 29 20.80 -16.00 2.38
C ASP A 29 19.37 -15.44 2.33
N PRO A 30 18.92 -14.85 1.21
CA PRO A 30 17.55 -14.38 1.05
C PRO A 30 16.47 -15.45 1.33
N ARG A 31 16.79 -16.74 1.18
CA ARG A 31 15.89 -17.86 1.49
C ARG A 31 15.76 -18.13 2.99
N TYR A 32 16.73 -17.72 3.81
CA TYR A 32 16.73 -17.95 5.26
C TYR A 32 15.47 -17.36 5.91
N TRP A 33 15.08 -16.15 5.51
CA TRP A 33 13.88 -15.47 6.00
C TRP A 33 12.60 -15.88 5.28
N ALA A 34 12.72 -16.57 4.14
CA ALA A 34 11.58 -17.04 3.37
C ALA A 34 10.80 -18.14 4.08
N ASP A 35 11.51 -19.01 4.80
CA ASP A 35 10.94 -20.10 5.61
C ASP A 35 10.22 -19.58 6.87
N PHE A 36 10.50 -18.36 7.31
CA PHE A 36 9.81 -17.67 8.42
C PHE A 36 8.62 -16.80 7.96
N GLY A 37 8.11 -17.03 6.75
CA GLY A 37 6.93 -16.34 6.21
C GLY A 37 7.27 -15.15 5.28
N GLY A 38 8.54 -14.85 5.05
CA GLY A 38 8.99 -13.90 4.04
C GLY A 38 8.82 -14.47 2.63
N ARG A 39 7.59 -14.66 2.15
CA ARG A 39 7.34 -15.25 0.82
C ARG A 39 8.18 -14.50 -0.23
N MET A 40 9.27 -15.08 -0.73
CA MET A 40 10.00 -14.47 -1.83
C MET A 40 9.17 -14.58 -3.11
N SER A 41 9.35 -13.66 -4.04
CA SER A 41 8.77 -13.80 -5.36
C SER A 41 9.49 -14.91 -6.15
N LEU A 42 8.88 -15.38 -7.25
CA LEU A 42 9.54 -16.29 -8.20
C LEU A 42 10.88 -15.75 -8.76
N ALA A 43 11.06 -14.43 -8.77
CA ALA A 43 12.31 -13.80 -9.19
C ALA A 43 13.36 -13.72 -8.08
N GLY A 44 13.07 -14.20 -6.87
CA GLY A 44 13.95 -14.08 -5.70
C GLY A 44 14.07 -12.65 -5.16
N VAL A 45 13.18 -11.75 -5.57
CA VAL A 45 13.14 -10.35 -5.12
C VAL A 45 12.02 -10.15 -4.10
N GLU A 46 12.31 -9.42 -3.03
CA GLU A 46 11.32 -9.02 -2.04
C GLU A 46 10.38 -7.96 -2.63
N VAL A 47 9.08 -8.05 -2.35
CA VAL A 47 8.08 -7.10 -2.83
C VAL A 47 7.42 -6.47 -1.63
N THR A 48 7.62 -5.17 -1.46
CA THR A 48 7.14 -4.38 -0.32
C THR A 48 6.38 -3.16 -0.81
N ASP A 49 5.61 -2.53 0.08
CA ASP A 49 4.97 -1.25 -0.20
C ASP A 49 5.98 -0.19 -0.69
N SER A 50 7.13 -0.07 0.00
CA SER A 50 8.12 0.96 -0.31
C SER A 50 8.79 0.74 -1.67
N ASN A 51 9.18 -0.47 -2.03
CA ASN A 51 9.90 -0.70 -3.29
C ASN A 51 8.98 -0.64 -4.52
N VAL A 52 7.74 -1.15 -4.43
CA VAL A 52 6.79 -1.07 -5.54
C VAL A 52 6.40 0.38 -5.80
N SER A 53 6.28 1.20 -4.75
CA SER A 53 5.98 2.62 -4.91
C SER A 53 7.07 3.41 -5.63
N GLN A 54 8.32 2.93 -5.67
CA GLN A 54 9.42 3.63 -6.36
C GLN A 54 9.37 3.47 -7.89
N LEU A 55 8.61 2.49 -8.40
CA LEU A 55 8.47 2.28 -9.83
C LEU A 55 7.74 3.47 -10.47
N GLY A 56 8.39 4.14 -11.42
CA GLY A 56 7.82 5.32 -12.10
C GLY A 56 6.47 5.06 -12.75
N ALA A 57 6.26 3.86 -13.32
CA ALA A 57 4.98 3.47 -13.89
C ALA A 57 3.86 3.40 -12.83
N VAL A 58 4.16 2.96 -11.61
CA VAL A 58 3.21 2.92 -10.49
C VAL A 58 2.82 4.34 -10.09
N GLN A 59 3.81 5.24 -9.94
CA GLN A 59 3.55 6.65 -9.62
C GLN A 59 2.71 7.35 -10.70
N ALA A 60 3.05 7.16 -11.98
CA ALA A 60 2.35 7.79 -13.10
C ALA A 60 0.87 7.36 -13.20
N VAL A 61 0.59 6.07 -13.08
CA VAL A 61 -0.79 5.55 -13.16
C VAL A 61 -1.63 6.04 -11.97
N ARG A 62 -1.07 5.99 -10.75
CA ARG A 62 -1.77 6.48 -9.56
C ARG A 62 -2.05 7.98 -9.64
N HIS A 63 -1.10 8.75 -10.18
CA HIS A 63 -1.24 10.19 -10.34
C HIS A 63 -2.30 10.54 -11.39
N GLY A 64 -2.31 9.84 -12.53
CA GLY A 64 -3.36 10.01 -13.54
C GLY A 64 -4.76 9.74 -12.98
N LEU A 65 -4.92 8.63 -12.24
CA LEU A 65 -6.20 8.27 -11.62
C LEU A 65 -6.64 9.30 -10.57
N SER A 66 -5.74 9.67 -9.63
CA SER A 66 -6.09 10.61 -8.57
C SER A 66 -6.40 12.00 -9.12
N SER A 67 -5.66 12.45 -10.14
CA SER A 67 -5.90 13.74 -10.80
C SER A 67 -7.26 13.81 -11.48
N ALA A 68 -7.69 12.73 -12.15
CA ALA A 68 -9.02 12.67 -12.73
C ALA A 68 -10.10 12.75 -11.64
N MET A 69 -9.94 12.04 -10.53
CA MET A 69 -10.88 12.06 -9.42
C MET A 69 -10.98 13.43 -8.73
N LYS A 70 -9.86 14.16 -8.61
CA LYS A 70 -9.81 15.53 -8.06
C LYS A 70 -10.68 16.53 -8.82
N SER A 71 -10.92 16.30 -10.11
CA SER A 71 -11.69 17.20 -10.97
C SER A 71 -13.21 17.07 -10.83
N LEU A 72 -13.69 16.01 -10.16
CA LEU A 72 -15.10 15.69 -10.09
C LEU A 72 -15.75 16.29 -8.83
N PRO A 73 -16.75 17.19 -8.96
CA PRO A 73 -17.49 17.68 -7.81
C PRO A 73 -18.37 16.57 -7.22
N ALA A 74 -18.39 16.46 -5.88
CA ALA A 74 -19.29 15.56 -5.17
C ALA A 74 -20.45 16.36 -4.57
N SER A 75 -21.69 15.93 -4.85
CA SER A 75 -22.91 16.57 -4.36
C SER A 75 -23.97 15.52 -4.07
N VAL A 76 -24.83 15.81 -3.09
CA VAL A 76 -25.98 14.96 -2.75
C VAL A 76 -27.16 15.31 -3.64
N TYR A 77 -27.80 14.27 -4.17
CA TYR A 77 -28.98 14.39 -5.02
C TYR A 77 -30.18 13.73 -4.36
N ARG A 78 -31.34 14.39 -4.41
CA ARG A 78 -32.64 13.78 -4.10
C ARG A 78 -33.17 13.08 -5.34
N ARG A 79 -33.64 11.85 -5.17
CA ARG A 79 -34.36 11.11 -6.22
C ARG A 79 -35.84 11.52 -6.21
N GLY A 80 -36.30 12.13 -7.29
CA GLY A 80 -37.69 12.52 -7.51
C GLY A 80 -38.49 11.49 -8.32
N ALA A 81 -39.74 11.86 -8.64
CA ALA A 81 -40.60 11.07 -9.51
C ALA A 81 -39.96 10.85 -10.90
N ASN A 82 -40.26 9.71 -11.52
CA ASN A 82 -39.78 9.34 -12.85
C ASN A 82 -38.25 9.39 -13.04
N GLY A 83 -37.48 9.23 -11.95
CA GLY A 83 -36.02 9.23 -12.01
C GLY A 83 -35.37 10.62 -12.06
N ALA A 84 -36.15 11.69 -11.85
CA ALA A 84 -35.60 13.04 -11.71
C ALA A 84 -34.55 13.10 -10.61
N ARG A 85 -33.49 13.88 -10.82
CA ARG A 85 -32.41 14.12 -9.86
C ARG A 85 -32.34 15.61 -9.55
N GLU A 86 -32.60 15.96 -8.30
CA GLU A 86 -32.51 17.34 -7.80
C GLU A 86 -31.25 17.45 -6.96
N ALA A 87 -30.34 18.38 -7.30
CA ALA A 87 -29.14 18.63 -6.50
C ALA A 87 -29.53 19.34 -5.20
N LEU A 88 -28.91 18.95 -4.08
CA LEU A 88 -29.14 19.55 -2.77
C LEU A 88 -27.88 20.33 -2.33
N PRO A 89 -27.74 21.62 -2.72
CA PRO A 89 -26.56 22.42 -2.37
C PRO A 89 -26.42 22.65 -0.86
N ASP A 90 -27.54 22.81 -0.15
CA ASP A 90 -27.55 23.08 1.29
C ASP A 90 -27.38 21.81 2.16
N HIS A 91 -27.34 20.63 1.54
CA HIS A 91 -27.15 19.39 2.28
C HIS A 91 -25.77 19.40 2.97
N PRO A 92 -25.65 19.02 4.26
CA PRO A 92 -24.39 19.09 5.00
C PRO A 92 -23.22 18.38 4.30
N VAL A 93 -23.48 17.21 3.71
CA VAL A 93 -22.47 16.45 2.95
C VAL A 93 -22.07 17.17 1.65
N THR A 94 -23.00 17.81 0.95
CA THR A 94 -22.66 18.62 -0.24
C THR A 94 -21.76 19.78 0.18
N ARG A 95 -22.08 20.46 1.28
CA ARG A 95 -21.25 21.56 1.81
C ARG A 95 -19.86 21.08 2.25
N LEU A 96 -19.77 19.91 2.89
CA LEU A 96 -18.51 19.28 3.29
C LEU A 96 -17.56 19.07 2.08
N PHE A 97 -18.12 18.59 0.96
CA PHE A 97 -17.36 18.38 -0.28
C PHE A 97 -17.26 19.62 -1.19
N ALA A 98 -17.96 20.71 -0.86
CA ALA A 98 -17.89 21.98 -1.59
C ALA A 98 -16.95 23.01 -0.94
N ALA A 99 -16.77 22.94 0.39
CA ALA A 99 -15.98 23.91 1.14
C ALA A 99 -14.66 23.31 1.64
N ASN A 100 -14.63 22.72 2.83
CA ASN A 100 -13.45 22.06 3.38
C ASN A 100 -13.87 20.85 4.25
N PRO A 101 -13.34 19.64 4.01
CA PRO A 101 -13.65 18.47 4.82
C PRO A 101 -13.01 18.49 6.22
N ASN A 102 -11.88 19.17 6.39
CA ASN A 102 -11.19 19.35 7.66
C ASN A 102 -10.39 20.66 7.65
N ALA A 103 -9.74 21.00 8.76
CA ALA A 103 -8.98 22.26 8.88
C ALA A 103 -7.73 22.38 7.97
N ARG A 104 -7.30 21.30 7.31
CA ARG A 104 -6.00 21.24 6.60
C ARG A 104 -6.09 21.00 5.10
N GLN A 105 -7.16 20.36 4.63
CA GLN A 105 -7.27 19.90 3.26
C GLN A 105 -8.54 20.44 2.60
N THR A 106 -8.43 20.75 1.31
CA THR A 106 -9.56 21.02 0.42
C THR A 106 -10.30 19.72 0.06
N PRO A 107 -11.54 19.79 -0.43
CA PRO A 107 -12.29 18.61 -0.87
C PRO A 107 -11.58 17.84 -2.00
N ALA A 108 -10.98 18.56 -2.95
CA ALA A 108 -10.23 17.96 -4.04
C ALA A 108 -9.01 17.19 -3.50
N GLU A 109 -8.25 17.76 -2.56
CA GLU A 109 -7.13 17.06 -1.93
C GLU A 109 -7.58 15.79 -1.22
N LEU A 110 -8.66 15.84 -0.44
CA LEU A 110 -9.20 14.66 0.24
C LEU A 110 -9.59 13.57 -0.77
N VAL A 111 -10.37 13.91 -1.80
CA VAL A 111 -10.79 12.95 -2.84
C VAL A 111 -9.58 12.36 -3.57
N GLY A 112 -8.58 13.20 -3.85
CA GLY A 112 -7.31 12.78 -4.43
C GLY A 112 -6.57 11.77 -3.57
N GLU A 113 -6.45 12.03 -2.28
CA GLU A 113 -5.82 11.11 -1.32
C GLU A 113 -6.60 9.81 -1.19
N LEU A 114 -7.93 9.87 -1.13
CA LEU A 114 -8.78 8.68 -1.11
C LEU A 114 -8.54 7.82 -2.36
N ALA A 115 -8.57 8.42 -3.55
CA ALA A 115 -8.31 7.72 -4.81
C ALA A 115 -6.88 7.16 -4.87
N TRP A 116 -5.89 7.92 -4.43
CA TRP A 116 -4.49 7.53 -4.38
C TRP A 116 -4.27 6.29 -3.51
N ASN A 117 -4.93 6.22 -2.35
CA ASN A 117 -4.84 5.10 -1.42
C ASN A 117 -5.63 3.88 -1.92
N VAL A 118 -6.86 4.07 -2.39
CA VAL A 118 -7.68 2.98 -2.95
C VAL A 118 -6.99 2.35 -4.17
N SER A 119 -6.33 3.13 -5.02
CA SER A 119 -5.67 2.59 -6.22
C SER A 119 -4.54 1.60 -5.92
N TYR A 120 -3.91 1.72 -4.75
CA TYR A 120 -2.68 1.03 -4.42
C TYR A 120 -2.85 0.05 -3.25
N TYR A 121 -3.36 0.54 -2.13
CA TYR A 121 -3.65 -0.29 -0.96
C TYR A 121 -4.98 -1.03 -1.09
N ARG A 122 -5.83 -0.66 -2.05
CA ARG A 122 -7.24 -1.11 -2.13
C ARG A 122 -8.08 -0.77 -0.91
N ASN A 123 -7.57 0.11 -0.05
CA ASN A 123 -8.20 0.57 1.17
C ASN A 123 -7.91 2.06 1.36
N SER A 124 -8.89 2.81 1.82
CA SER A 124 -8.73 4.19 2.26
C SER A 124 -9.70 4.48 3.39
N TYR A 125 -9.28 5.35 4.32
CA TYR A 125 -9.97 5.56 5.59
C TYR A 125 -10.10 7.04 5.89
N CYS A 126 -11.28 7.43 6.38
CA CYS A 126 -11.53 8.74 6.98
C CYS A 126 -12.24 8.57 8.33
N ALA A 127 -11.64 9.10 9.38
CA ALA A 127 -12.35 9.25 10.65
C ALA A 127 -13.42 10.34 10.52
N ILE A 128 -14.62 10.03 10.97
CA ILE A 128 -15.74 10.95 11.03
C ILE A 128 -15.55 11.81 12.28
N LEU A 129 -15.31 13.10 12.07
CA LEU A 129 -15.14 14.04 13.17
C LEU A 129 -16.51 14.55 13.61
N PRO A 130 -16.87 14.42 14.90
CA PRO A 130 -18.13 14.97 15.40
C PRO A 130 -18.10 16.50 15.39
N PRO A 131 -19.26 17.18 15.32
CA PRO A 131 -19.33 18.63 15.49
C PRO A 131 -18.66 19.08 16.80
N GLY A 132 -17.84 20.14 16.73
CA GLY A 132 -17.09 20.65 17.88
C GLY A 132 -15.69 20.05 18.08
N ASP A 133 -15.28 19.05 17.28
CA ASP A 133 -13.88 18.61 17.25
C ASP A 133 -12.98 19.74 16.69
N PRO A 134 -11.84 20.07 17.31
CA PRO A 134 -10.95 21.13 16.81
C PRO A 134 -10.44 20.93 15.38
N ARG A 135 -10.50 19.70 14.85
CA ARG A 135 -10.08 19.36 13.47
C ARG A 135 -11.23 19.49 12.45
N ALA A 136 -12.46 19.59 12.94
CA ALA A 136 -13.67 19.73 12.14
C ALA A 136 -13.81 21.16 11.58
N SER A 137 -14.57 21.32 10.50
CA SER A 137 -14.76 22.60 9.79
C SER A 137 -16.14 23.24 10.05
N GLU A 138 -16.76 22.96 11.19
CA GLU A 138 -18.05 23.52 11.65
C GLU A 138 -19.26 23.30 10.70
N TYR A 139 -19.51 22.04 10.30
CA TYR A 139 -20.76 21.66 9.62
C TYR A 139 -21.65 20.78 10.52
N TYR A 140 -22.91 21.19 10.69
CA TYR A 140 -23.85 20.74 11.74
C TYR A 140 -24.34 19.27 11.69
N ALA A 141 -23.78 18.40 10.84
CA ALA A 141 -24.18 16.97 10.79
C ALA A 141 -22.98 16.01 10.73
N VAL A 142 -21.93 16.37 10.00
CA VAL A 142 -20.63 15.72 10.03
C VAL A 142 -19.64 16.85 10.29
N GLY A 143 -19.04 16.89 11.48
CA GLY A 143 -18.12 17.96 11.84
C GLY A 143 -16.97 18.05 10.82
N GLY A 144 -16.46 16.91 10.37
CA GLY A 144 -15.47 16.83 9.31
C GLY A 144 -15.04 15.40 8.99
N LEU A 145 -14.08 15.27 8.08
CA LEU A 145 -13.43 14.02 7.72
C LEU A 145 -11.91 14.16 7.83
N GLU A 146 -11.32 13.35 8.70
CA GLU A 146 -9.87 13.28 8.87
C GLU A 146 -9.33 12.03 8.17
N TRP A 147 -8.50 12.22 7.15
CA TRP A 147 -7.89 11.09 6.45
C TRP A 147 -6.89 10.35 7.33
N LEU A 148 -6.95 9.00 7.28
CA LEU A 148 -6.01 8.11 7.96
C LEU A 148 -5.26 7.26 6.92
N HIS A 149 -3.93 7.39 6.91
CA HIS A 149 -3.09 6.64 5.99
C HIS A 149 -3.22 5.12 6.22
N PRO A 150 -3.44 4.28 5.18
CA PRO A 150 -3.61 2.82 5.32
C PRO A 150 -2.44 2.10 6.03
N ARG A 151 -1.19 2.50 5.79
CA ARG A 151 0.00 1.99 6.54
C ARG A 151 -0.09 2.12 8.06
N ARG A 152 -0.92 3.02 8.58
CA ARG A 152 -1.11 3.17 10.02
C ARG A 152 -2.07 2.13 10.59
N LEU A 153 -2.87 1.46 9.77
CA LEU A 153 -3.78 0.43 10.25
C LEU A 153 -2.98 -0.73 10.84
N ALA A 154 -3.11 -0.94 12.15
CA ALA A 154 -2.43 -1.97 12.88
C ALA A 154 -3.27 -3.26 12.94
N MET A 155 -4.59 -3.11 13.14
CA MET A 155 -5.47 -4.24 13.39
C MET A 155 -6.91 -3.93 12.97
N VAL A 156 -7.60 -4.95 12.46
CA VAL A 156 -9.05 -4.97 12.26
C VAL A 156 -9.60 -6.20 12.93
N GLU A 157 -10.57 -6.02 13.82
CA GLU A 157 -11.13 -7.11 14.61
C GLU A 157 -12.66 -6.98 14.70
N ARG A 158 -13.34 -8.12 14.82
CA ARG A 158 -14.75 -8.15 15.19
C ARG A 158 -14.87 -8.17 16.71
N GLY A 159 -15.57 -7.19 17.25
CA GLY A 159 -15.94 -7.19 18.66
C GLY A 159 -16.98 -8.26 18.97
N ILE A 160 -17.20 -8.49 20.27
CA ILE A 160 -18.23 -9.40 20.79
C ILE A 160 -19.63 -8.90 20.42
N ASP A 161 -19.78 -7.60 20.20
CA ASP A 161 -20.99 -6.94 19.71
C ASP A 161 -21.26 -7.16 18.21
N GLY A 162 -20.36 -7.86 17.51
CA GLY A 162 -20.45 -8.17 16.09
C GLY A 162 -20.00 -7.05 15.15
N ARG A 163 -19.62 -5.89 15.70
CA ARG A 163 -19.12 -4.73 14.93
C ARG A 163 -17.63 -4.82 14.66
N LEU A 164 -17.17 -4.03 13.69
CA LEU A 164 -15.75 -3.95 13.35
C LEU A 164 -15.07 -2.80 14.08
N TYR A 165 -13.86 -3.08 14.57
CA TYR A 165 -12.97 -2.11 15.19
C TYR A 165 -11.67 -2.01 14.39
N TYR A 166 -11.24 -0.79 14.14
CA TYR A 166 -10.05 -0.47 13.36
C TYR A 166 -9.07 0.28 14.24
N THR A 167 -7.94 -0.34 14.55
CA THR A 167 -6.90 0.26 15.38
C THR A 167 -5.78 0.81 14.51
N PHE A 168 -5.52 2.11 14.63
CA PHE A 168 -4.46 2.81 13.91
C PHE A 168 -3.30 3.16 14.84
N ASN A 169 -2.09 2.87 14.36
CA ASN A 169 -0.86 3.37 14.93
C ASN A 169 -0.82 4.91 14.87
N PRO A 170 -0.21 5.54 15.90
CA PRO A 170 -0.01 6.97 15.89
C PRO A 170 0.81 7.41 14.67
N PRO A 171 0.57 8.62 14.12
CA PRO A 171 1.45 9.15 13.09
C PRO A 171 2.86 9.34 13.65
N THR A 172 3.89 9.23 12.81
CA THR A 172 5.29 9.52 13.15
C THR A 172 5.55 11.03 13.29
N THR A 173 4.53 11.82 13.63
CA THR A 173 4.67 13.26 13.84
C THR A 173 5.37 13.52 15.16
N ILE A 174 6.36 14.41 15.13
CA ILE A 174 7.05 14.91 16.32
C ILE A 174 6.09 15.91 17.00
N VAL A 175 5.15 15.41 17.79
CA VAL A 175 4.46 16.27 18.76
C VAL A 175 5.45 16.49 19.90
N GLN A 176 5.82 17.74 20.15
CA GLN A 176 6.75 18.07 21.23
C GLN A 176 6.24 17.49 22.56
N GLY A 177 7.00 16.55 23.13
CA GLY A 177 6.78 16.03 24.48
C GLY A 177 5.63 15.04 24.67
N ALA A 178 4.98 14.55 23.61
CA ALA A 178 3.86 13.62 23.75
C ALA A 178 4.07 12.30 23.00
N GLN A 179 3.95 11.18 23.72
CA GLN A 179 3.75 9.87 23.09
C GLN A 179 2.30 9.78 22.62
N LEU A 180 2.11 9.78 21.31
CA LEU A 180 0.81 9.53 20.71
C LEU A 180 0.44 8.06 20.90
N LYS A 181 -0.79 7.81 21.34
CA LYS A 181 -1.33 6.46 21.52
C LYS A 181 -1.97 5.95 20.24
N GLN A 182 -2.11 4.63 20.15
CA GLN A 182 -2.99 4.03 19.15
C GLN A 182 -4.42 4.55 19.32
N THR A 183 -5.13 4.68 18.21
CA THR A 183 -6.53 5.12 18.20
C THR A 183 -7.38 4.04 17.56
N THR A 184 -8.44 3.63 18.22
CA THR A 184 -9.39 2.63 17.73
C THR A 184 -10.69 3.32 17.35
N TYR A 185 -11.18 3.03 16.15
CA TYR A 185 -12.45 3.52 15.64
C TYR A 185 -13.41 2.36 15.42
N ARG A 186 -14.68 2.56 15.75
CA ARG A 186 -15.75 1.63 15.37
C ARG A 186 -16.18 1.87 13.92
N ASP A 187 -16.84 0.89 13.32
CA ASP A 187 -17.34 0.93 11.94
C ASP A 187 -18.24 2.12 11.58
N ASP A 188 -18.93 2.73 12.54
CA ASP A 188 -19.76 3.92 12.35
C ASP A 188 -19.03 5.25 12.63
N GLU A 189 -17.81 5.20 13.17
CA GLU A 189 -16.93 6.36 13.37
C GLU A 189 -15.91 6.49 12.23
N LEU A 190 -15.83 5.49 11.36
CA LEU A 190 -14.83 5.38 10.30
C LEU A 190 -15.47 5.12 8.94
N TRP A 191 -15.28 6.04 8.01
CA TRP A 191 -15.57 5.80 6.61
C TRP A 191 -14.43 4.99 5.98
N HIS A 192 -14.68 3.71 5.73
CA HIS A 192 -13.75 2.80 5.05
C HIS A 192 -14.20 2.57 3.59
N ILE A 193 -13.34 2.98 2.65
CA ILE A 193 -13.50 2.68 1.22
C ILE A 193 -12.55 1.53 0.87
N ARG A 194 -13.08 0.49 0.25
CA ARG A 194 -12.34 -0.70 -0.16
C ARG A 194 -12.66 -1.06 -1.61
N SER A 195 -11.65 -1.60 -2.28
CA SER A 195 -11.73 -2.00 -3.69
C SER A 195 -11.34 -3.47 -3.85
N ASN A 196 -11.88 -4.11 -4.88
CA ASN A 196 -11.53 -5.47 -5.24
C ASN A 196 -10.07 -5.56 -5.78
N PRO A 197 -9.44 -6.74 -5.69
CA PRO A 197 -9.92 -7.93 -4.98
C PRO A 197 -9.89 -7.73 -3.46
N LEU A 198 -10.81 -8.39 -2.76
CA LEU A 198 -10.86 -8.40 -1.30
C LEU A 198 -9.98 -9.53 -0.77
N ARG A 199 -9.52 -9.39 0.47
CA ARG A 199 -8.86 -10.48 1.22
C ARG A 199 -9.85 -11.60 1.52
N GLU A 200 -9.32 -12.74 1.96
CA GLU A 200 -10.11 -13.93 2.30
C GLU A 200 -11.19 -13.67 3.35
N ASP A 201 -10.88 -12.84 4.35
CA ASP A 201 -11.84 -12.42 5.39
C ASP A 201 -12.95 -11.49 4.87
N GLY A 202 -12.79 -10.98 3.64
CA GLY A 202 -13.68 -9.99 3.05
C GLY A 202 -13.78 -8.72 3.87
N LEU A 203 -12.80 -8.36 4.71
CA LEU A 203 -12.78 -7.14 5.52
C LEU A 203 -12.00 -6.03 4.84
N LEU A 204 -10.87 -6.37 4.23
CA LEU A 204 -9.95 -5.44 3.59
C LEU A 204 -9.83 -5.73 2.09
N GLY A 205 -9.48 -4.71 1.31
CA GLY A 205 -8.93 -4.87 -0.03
C GLY A 205 -7.52 -5.48 0.01
N GLU A 206 -7.20 -6.28 -0.99
CA GLU A 206 -5.86 -6.86 -1.20
C GLU A 206 -4.98 -5.85 -1.97
N PRO A 207 -3.91 -5.31 -1.37
CA PRO A 207 -3.05 -4.33 -2.04
C PRO A 207 -2.47 -4.83 -3.37
N ILE A 208 -2.12 -3.91 -4.27
CA ILE A 208 -1.62 -4.29 -5.59
C ILE A 208 -0.28 -5.04 -5.50
N PHE A 209 0.57 -4.68 -4.54
CA PHE A 209 1.88 -5.31 -4.35
C PHE A 209 1.78 -6.75 -3.80
N HIS A 210 0.62 -7.13 -3.26
CA HIS A 210 0.33 -8.53 -2.92
C HIS A 210 -0.28 -9.28 -4.11
N SER A 211 -1.36 -8.73 -4.69
CA SER A 211 -2.10 -9.39 -5.77
C SER A 211 -1.31 -9.54 -7.08
N ALA A 212 -0.44 -8.58 -7.40
CA ALA A 212 0.43 -8.60 -8.58
C ALA A 212 1.91 -8.79 -8.24
N LYS A 213 2.21 -9.46 -7.11
CA LYS A 213 3.56 -9.64 -6.57
C LYS A 213 4.60 -10.07 -7.59
N HIS A 214 4.31 -11.07 -8.42
CA HIS A 214 5.27 -11.59 -9.39
C HIS A 214 5.58 -10.61 -10.53
N VAL A 215 4.61 -9.77 -10.90
CA VAL A 215 4.81 -8.72 -11.92
C VAL A 215 5.76 -7.66 -11.37
N PHE A 216 5.51 -7.18 -10.15
CA PHE A 216 6.36 -6.18 -9.52
C PHE A 216 7.76 -6.70 -9.22
N ALA A 217 7.87 -7.95 -8.74
CA ALA A 217 9.16 -8.58 -8.53
C ALA A 217 10.01 -8.61 -9.80
N ARG A 218 9.42 -8.96 -10.95
CA ARG A 218 10.14 -8.95 -12.23
C ARG A 218 10.55 -7.53 -12.61
N ALA A 219 9.68 -6.54 -12.44
CA ALA A 219 10.01 -5.15 -12.72
C ALA A 219 11.19 -4.66 -11.85
N ILE A 220 11.14 -4.93 -10.54
CA ILE A 220 12.21 -4.58 -9.60
C ILE A 220 13.51 -5.28 -9.98
N ALA A 221 13.48 -6.59 -10.26
CA ALA A 221 14.66 -7.35 -10.67
C ALA A 221 15.36 -6.76 -11.92
N VAL A 222 14.57 -6.31 -12.90
CA VAL A 222 15.11 -5.68 -14.12
C VAL A 222 15.74 -4.33 -13.82
N HIS A 223 15.12 -3.52 -12.96
CA HIS A 223 15.69 -2.25 -12.52
C HIS A 223 16.98 -2.45 -11.73
N GLU A 224 16.97 -3.33 -10.73
CA GLU A 224 18.15 -3.64 -9.90
C GLU A 224 19.31 -4.18 -10.74
N TYR A 225 19.01 -5.08 -11.69
CA TYR A 225 20.03 -5.57 -12.62
C TYR A 225 20.64 -4.44 -13.45
N GLY A 226 19.81 -3.53 -13.99
CA GLY A 226 20.27 -2.35 -14.72
C GLY A 226 21.15 -1.44 -13.86
N ASP A 227 20.72 -1.15 -12.63
CA ASP A 227 21.47 -0.31 -11.70
C ASP A 227 22.82 -0.92 -11.34
N ILE A 228 22.89 -2.24 -11.10
CA ILE A 228 24.14 -2.96 -10.84
C ILE A 228 25.04 -2.94 -12.09
N TRP A 229 24.47 -3.17 -13.27
CA TRP A 229 25.20 -3.11 -14.55
C TRP A 229 25.86 -1.75 -14.76
N PHE A 230 25.11 -0.65 -14.58
CA PHE A 230 25.64 0.70 -14.71
C PHE A 230 26.62 1.06 -13.59
N LYS A 231 26.36 0.63 -12.36
CA LYS A 231 27.30 0.80 -11.23
C LYS A 231 28.64 0.14 -11.51
N ASN A 232 28.65 -0.96 -12.26
CA ASN A 232 29.87 -1.68 -12.65
C ASN A 232 30.42 -1.23 -14.02
N ASN A 233 30.04 -0.04 -14.53
CA ASN A 233 30.46 0.50 -15.82
C ASN A 233 30.23 -0.46 -17.01
N GLY A 234 29.17 -1.27 -16.94
CA GLY A 234 28.86 -2.27 -17.96
C GLY A 234 29.88 -3.41 -18.05
N GLN A 235 30.67 -3.64 -17.00
CA GLN A 235 31.55 -4.80 -16.92
C GLN A 235 30.84 -5.94 -16.18
N SER A 236 30.86 -7.14 -16.77
CA SER A 236 30.52 -8.36 -16.04
C SER A 236 31.64 -8.65 -15.03
N GLY A 237 31.30 -9.18 -13.85
CA GLY A 237 32.24 -9.41 -12.73
C GLY A 237 33.40 -10.40 -12.98
N GLY A 238 33.64 -10.80 -14.24
CA GLY A 238 34.72 -11.66 -14.70
C GLY A 238 34.42 -12.23 -16.09
N THR A 239 35.48 -12.63 -16.82
CA THR A 239 35.40 -13.39 -18.07
C THR A 239 36.01 -14.76 -17.82
N LEU A 240 35.30 -15.82 -18.21
CA LEU A 240 35.88 -17.15 -18.31
C LEU A 240 36.28 -17.44 -19.74
N GLU A 241 37.58 -17.59 -19.95
CA GLU A 241 38.13 -18.03 -21.23
C GLU A 241 38.34 -19.54 -21.19
N HIS A 242 37.81 -20.23 -22.19
CA HIS A 242 38.10 -21.64 -22.44
C HIS A 242 38.83 -21.75 -23.79
N PRO A 243 39.96 -22.47 -23.90
CA PRO A 243 40.77 -22.55 -25.13
C PRO A 243 40.13 -23.36 -26.28
N GLY A 244 38.82 -23.63 -26.23
CA GLY A 244 38.10 -24.41 -27.24
C GLY A 244 36.85 -23.70 -27.76
N VAL A 245 36.48 -23.98 -29.01
CA VAL A 245 35.23 -23.47 -29.61
C VAL A 245 34.06 -24.19 -28.94
N PHE A 246 33.15 -23.45 -28.29
CA PHE A 246 31.90 -24.01 -27.80
C PHE A 246 31.13 -24.59 -28.99
N LYS A 247 30.78 -25.89 -28.91
CA LYS A 247 29.78 -26.50 -29.78
C LYS A 247 28.39 -26.35 -29.16
#